data_AF-A0A329HAZ0-F1
#
_entry.id   AF-A0A329HAZ0-F1
#
_cell.length_a   1.000
_cell.length_b   1.000
_cell.length_c   1.000
_cell.angle_alpha   90.00
_cell.angle_beta   90.00
_cell.angle_gamma   90.00
#
_symmetry.space_group_name_H-M   'P 1'
#
loop_
_entity.id
_entity.type
_entity.pdbx_description
1 polymer ?
#
loop_
_entity_poly.entity_id
_entity_poly.type
_entity_poly.pdbx_seq_one_letter_code
_entity_poly.pdbx_strand_id
1 'polypeptide(L)'
;MPNVNQRSSNAQPITLHPALVQRCQATALLGEAVIRYQVSRSSGDRIHLLALASMANTLGALTEQDADIINRTLNRSGGAH
;
A
#
# COMPACT_ATOMS: atom_id res chain seq x y z
N MET A 1 -24.69 41.48 30.89
CA MET A 1 -23.77 40.33 30.70
C MET A 1 -24.40 39.38 29.68
N PRO A 2 -23.72 39.05 28.58
CA PRO A 2 -23.94 37.77 27.93
C PRO A 2 -22.64 36.95 27.93
N ASN A 3 -22.71 35.76 28.52
CA ASN A 3 -21.65 34.76 28.53
C ASN A 3 -21.63 34.06 27.17
N VAL A 4 -20.64 34.38 26.34
CA VAL A 4 -20.42 33.74 25.04
C VAL A 4 -19.81 32.35 25.29
N ASN A 5 -20.64 31.31 25.18
CA ASN A 5 -20.19 29.93 25.14
C ASN A 5 -19.35 29.70 23.87
N GLN A 6 -18.05 29.97 23.99
CA GLN A 6 -17.06 29.65 22.97
C GLN A 6 -16.76 28.15 23.05
N ARG A 7 -17.55 27.36 22.31
CA ARG A 7 -17.18 25.97 22.00
C ARG A 7 -15.97 26.00 21.07
N SER A 8 -14.79 25.98 21.67
CA SER A 8 -13.55 25.71 20.95
C SER A 8 -13.63 24.28 20.42
N SER A 9 -13.97 24.12 19.14
CA SER A 9 -13.77 22.87 18.43
C SER A 9 -12.28 22.59 18.40
N ASN A 10 -11.81 21.78 19.35
CA ASN A 10 -10.50 21.15 19.31
C ASN A 10 -10.49 20.13 18.16
N ALA A 11 -10.45 20.62 16.93
CA ALA A 11 -10.06 19.81 15.78
C ALA A 11 -8.56 19.54 15.94
N GLN A 12 -8.23 18.51 16.70
CA GLN A 12 -6.87 17.99 16.71
C GLN A 12 -6.57 17.54 15.28
N PRO A 13 -5.52 18.04 14.63
CA PRO A 13 -5.14 17.53 13.32
C PRO A 13 -4.91 16.03 13.48
N ILE A 14 -5.57 15.23 12.63
CA ILE A 14 -5.32 13.79 12.56
C ILE A 14 -3.89 13.64 12.02
N THR A 15 -2.91 13.65 12.92
CA THR A 15 -1.54 13.32 12.58
C THR A 15 -1.51 11.82 12.29
N LEU A 16 -1.66 11.46 11.02
CA LEU A 16 -1.48 10.10 10.55
C LEU A 16 -0.11 9.61 11.02
N HIS A 17 -0.08 8.48 11.73
CA HIS A 17 1.18 7.87 12.15
C HIS A 17 2.10 7.70 10.92
N PRO A 18 3.39 8.08 10.98
CA PRO A 18 4.30 7.96 9.84
C PRO A 18 4.34 6.56 9.22
N ALA A 19 4.24 5.52 10.06
CA ALA A 19 4.14 4.14 9.63
C ALA A 19 2.89 3.86 8.79
N LEU A 20 1.77 4.53 9.07
CA LEU A 20 0.52 4.39 8.33
C LEU A 20 0.62 5.07 6.96
N VAL A 21 1.27 6.23 6.89
CA VAL A 21 1.57 6.92 5.63
C VAL A 21 2.49 6.06 4.75
N GLN A 22 3.54 5.49 5.33
CA GLN A 22 4.46 4.58 4.63
C GLN A 22 3.75 3.34 4.10
N ARG A 23 2.86 2.73 4.90
CA ARG A 23 2.03 1.59 4.49
C ARG A 23 1.13 1.95 3.32
N CYS A 24 0.35 3.03 3.42
CA CYS A 24 -0.52 3.49 2.34
C CYS A 24 0.25 3.72 1.04
N GLN A 25 1.44 4.31 1.12
CA GLN A 25 2.26 4.59 -0.04
C GLN A 25 2.82 3.30 -0.66
N ALA A 26 3.30 2.36 0.17
CA ALA A 26 3.75 1.04 -0.29
C ALA A 26 2.62 0.26 -0.96
N THR A 27 1.43 0.23 -0.36
CA THR A 27 0.25 -0.44 -0.92
C THR A 27 -0.15 0.18 -2.26
N ALA A 28 -0.11 1.50 -2.41
CA ALA A 28 -0.43 2.17 -3.67
C ALA A 28 0.56 1.81 -4.78
N LEU A 29 1.87 1.83 -4.50
CA LEU A 29 2.92 1.45 -5.46
C LEU A 29 2.81 -0.02 -5.86
N LEU A 30 2.52 -0.90 -4.91
CA LEU A 30 2.33 -2.32 -5.18
C LEU A 30 1.07 -2.60 -5.99
N GLY A 31 -0.02 -1.91 -5.69
CA GLY A 31 -1.26 -1.99 -6.46
C GLY A 31 -1.04 -1.58 -7.92
N GLU A 32 -0.31 -0.50 -8.17
CA GLU A 32 0.05 -0.07 -9.53
C GLU A 32 0.86 -1.14 -10.26
N ALA A 33 1.92 -1.67 -9.61
CA ALA A 33 2.77 -2.70 -10.19
C ALA A 33 2.01 -3.99 -10.51
N VAL A 34 1.08 -4.40 -9.62
CA VAL A 34 0.19 -5.55 -9.82
C VAL A 34 -0.70 -5.35 -11.04
N ILE A 35 -1.36 -4.21 -11.16
CA ILE A 35 -2.23 -3.91 -12.31
C ILE A 35 -1.41 -3.92 -13.60
N ARG A 36 -0.24 -3.26 -13.60
CA ARG A 36 0.64 -3.20 -14.77
C ARG A 36 1.08 -4.60 -15.21
N TYR A 37 1.49 -5.45 -14.27
CA TYR A 37 1.85 -6.84 -14.57
C TYR A 37 0.65 -7.65 -15.10
N GLN A 38 -0.56 -7.45 -14.56
CA GLN A 38 -1.74 -8.16 -15.08
C GLN A 38 -2.11 -7.73 -16.52
N VAL A 39 -1.86 -6.48 -16.88
CA VAL A 39 -2.12 -5.95 -18.22
C VAL A 39 -1.06 -6.40 -19.22
N SER A 40 0.23 -6.24 -18.88
CA SER A 40 1.33 -6.53 -19.81
C SER A 40 1.69 -8.01 -19.86
N ARG A 41 1.52 -8.73 -18.74
CA ARG A 41 2.04 -10.08 -18.48
C ARG A 41 3.53 -10.24 -18.78
N SER A 42 4.28 -9.15 -18.76
CA SER A 42 5.71 -9.15 -19.08
C SER A 42 6.53 -9.69 -17.90
N SER A 43 7.61 -10.41 -18.23
CA SER A 43 8.60 -10.82 -17.25
C SER A 43 9.28 -9.63 -16.56
N GLY A 44 9.42 -8.50 -17.26
CA GLY A 44 9.98 -7.27 -16.68
C GLY A 44 9.10 -6.68 -15.57
N ASP A 45 7.78 -6.62 -15.80
CA ASP A 45 6.83 -6.13 -14.80
C ASP A 45 6.71 -7.09 -13.60
N ARG A 46 6.86 -8.40 -13.84
CA ARG A 46 6.95 -9.39 -12.76
C ARG A 46 8.15 -9.15 -11.85
N ILE A 47 9.32 -8.91 -12.43
CA ILE A 47 10.56 -8.62 -11.68
C ILE A 47 10.41 -7.31 -10.90
N HIS A 48 9.82 -6.28 -11.53
CA HIS A 48 9.61 -4.98 -10.89
C HIS A 48 8.67 -5.09 -9.67
N LEU A 49 7.58 -5.84 -9.81
CA LEU A 49 6.64 -6.11 -8.72
C LEU A 49 7.28 -6.91 -7.58
N LEU A 50 8.10 -7.92 -7.89
CA LEU A 50 8.86 -8.68 -6.89
C LEU A 50 9.85 -7.80 -6.12
N ALA A 51 10.56 -6.91 -6.83
CA ALA A 51 11.50 -5.99 -6.21
C ALA A 51 10.78 -5.00 -5.26
N LEU A 52 9.65 -4.43 -5.69
CA LEU A 52 8.83 -3.55 -4.87
C LEU A 52 8.29 -4.26 -3.62
N ALA A 53 7.80 -5.49 -3.77
CA ALA A 53 7.29 -6.28 -2.66
C ALA A 53 8.38 -6.60 -1.64
N SER A 54 9.58 -6.98 -2.11
CA SER A 54 10.73 -7.24 -1.24
C SER A 54 11.17 -5.98 -0.46
N MET A 55 11.23 -4.82 -1.14
CA MET A 55 11.56 -3.55 -0.49
C MET A 55 10.52 -3.15 0.55
N ALA A 56 9.23 -3.21 0.21
CA ALA A 56 8.17 -2.85 1.14
C ALA A 56 8.12 -3.79 2.36
N ASN A 57 8.46 -5.08 2.19
CA ASN A 57 8.59 -6.02 3.30
C ASN A 57 9.79 -5.68 4.21
N THR A 58 10.95 -5.38 3.60
CA THR A 58 12.16 -4.98 4.33
C THR A 58 11.95 -3.71 5.15
N LEU A 59 11.13 -2.77 4.64
CA LEU A 59 10.78 -1.53 5.33
C LEU A 59 9.68 -1.69 6.39
N GLY A 60 9.14 -2.90 6.59
CA GLY A 60 8.01 -3.15 7.50
C GLY A 60 6.69 -2.50 7.06
N ALA A 61 6.63 -2.09 5.79
CA ALA A 61 5.48 -1.44 5.18
C ALA A 61 4.45 -2.44 4.64
N LEU A 62 4.77 -3.74 4.63
CA LEU A 62 3.83 -4.81 4.31
C LEU A 62 3.51 -5.64 5.55
N THR A 63 2.25 -6.05 5.67
CA THR A 63 1.86 -7.13 6.56
C THR A 63 2.07 -8.48 5.87
N GLU A 64 2.13 -9.57 6.64
CA GLU A 64 2.22 -10.92 6.08
C GLU A 64 1.05 -11.24 5.13
N GLN A 65 -0.12 -10.65 5.38
CA GLN A 65 -1.30 -10.81 4.54
C GLN A 65 -1.13 -10.14 3.18
N ASP A 66 -0.51 -8.96 3.12
CA ASP A 66 -0.24 -8.26 1.87
C ASP A 66 0.78 -9.03 1.02
N ALA A 67 1.81 -9.60 1.65
CA ALA A 67 2.79 -10.46 0.99
C ALA A 67 2.16 -11.72 0.40
N ASP A 68 1.20 -12.34 1.11
CA ASP A 68 0.46 -13.51 0.60
C ASP A 68 -0.39 -13.17 -0.62
N ILE A 69 -1.06 -12.00 -0.61
CA ILE A 69 -1.84 -11.52 -1.77
C ILE A 69 -0.95 -11.33 -3.00
N ILE A 70 0.23 -10.74 -2.82
CA ILE A 70 1.20 -10.53 -3.91
C ILE A 70 1.67 -11.88 -4.47
N ASN A 71 2.05 -12.82 -3.61
CA ASN A 71 2.47 -14.17 -4.02
C ASN A 71 1.36 -14.92 -4.76
N ARG A 72 0.11 -14.86 -4.28
CA ARG A 72 -1.04 -15.46 -4.98
C ARG A 72 -1.26 -14.82 -6.35
N THR A 73 -1.10 -13.51 -6.45
CA THR A 73 -1.31 -12.78 -7.70
C THR A 73 -0.25 -13.14 -8.74
N LEU A 74 1.02 -13.26 -8.30
CA LEU A 74 2.13 -13.73 -9.12
C LEU A 74 1.93 -15.18 -9.60
N ASN A 75 1.50 -16.08 -8.71
CA ASN A 75 1.26 -17.48 -9.06
C ASN A 75 0.06 -17.67 -9.99
N ARG A 76 -1.01 -16.88 -9.80
CA ARG A 76 -2.21 -16.93 -10.65
C ARG A 76 -1.93 -16.40 -12.06
N SER A 77 -1.20 -15.29 -12.17
CA SER A 77 -0.89 -14.69 -13.47
C SER A 77 0.14 -15.51 -14.28
N GLY A 78 1.02 -16.24 -13.60
CA GLY A 78 1.95 -17.20 -14.24
C GLY A 78 1.30 -18.49 -14.76
N GLY A 79 0.02 -18.71 -14.46
CA GLY A 79 -0.74 -19.90 -14.88
C GLY A 79 -1.77 -19.65 -15.99
N ALA A 80 -1.74 -18.49 -16.66
CA ALA A 80 -2.63 -18.24 -17.78
C ALA A 80 -2.07 -18.88 -19.07
N HIS A 81 -2.58 -20.08 -19.37
CA HIS A 81 -2.68 -20.63 -20.72
C HIS A 81 -3.38 -19.64 -21.67
#